data_AF-A0A840Z1A2-F1
#
_entry.id   AF-A0A840Z1A2-F1
#
_cell.length_a   1.000
_cell.length_b   1.000
_cell.length_c   1.000
_cell.angle_alpha   90.00
_cell.angle_beta   90.00
_cell.angle_gamma   90.00
#
_symmetry.space_group_name_H-M   'P 1'
#
loop_
_entity.id
_entity.type
_entity.pdbx_description
1 polymer ?
#
loop_
_entity_poly.entity_id
_entity_poly.type
_entity_poly.pdbx_seq_one_letter_code
_entity_poly.pdbx_strand_id
1 'polypeptide(L)'
;MKKDVTGVAGAARVDQLSMGELTHAERHGKRLDKTSKSRAISKDPPVTTTGLDLNMLYHAHVAGAFIPKCRAREMQVIVQFPKDLVDGEDAALMLRHARAFVEGVFGPDSIFADRVDRDEKSRHVVDLFIAPKYVKTTKHQEKVAVTMSRHQKELARQYNCPPTPVGTGRALQDALFDYLRSQMGLNGVKRGEPKMIPGPDWKLPEQLREEELAHLKAETERARADAKRERAKAIAARAAMEATFDRFEAEHEEAIAAAIAREQAASQKMEEARAIRALADRANEQAREERLQIDRDRQLHIDQLALLQRALDEDSGPDLRLAQHPAGDVGFVMNERKMTSRERLVYGQPWQSMIANIARRFARFLEKARGAAARLLDRELAVERQEAELAEAKAAAARAIASERETQMKEHEAALAVLDEREALVDARRADAERLADEARTLFDQAEALGEAVIEDVANSARWNRALEQIAERPSVITVDAEGKAAFVPAIAEQLGDEFLDTIASMASADAKVPDWAFVALERELEMAEKRHAVLKKADPIMNPAQELVAREARSVMRNVAAVYQRGQGV
;
A
#
# COMPACT_ATOMS: atom_id res chain seq x y z
N MET A 1 -35.41 -10.65 35.83
CA MET A 1 -35.84 -9.42 36.55
C MET A 1 -35.51 -9.57 38.01
N LYS A 2 -34.72 -8.66 38.61
CA LYS A 2 -34.58 -8.59 40.07
C LYS A 2 -35.93 -8.13 40.63
N LYS A 3 -36.45 -8.80 41.66
CA LYS A 3 -37.70 -8.37 42.32
C LYS A 3 -37.46 -7.01 43.00
N ASP A 4 -38.43 -6.12 42.99
CA ASP A 4 -38.34 -4.74 43.54
C ASP A 4 -38.09 -4.67 45.05
N VAL A 5 -38.10 -5.81 45.73
CA VAL A 5 -37.86 -5.97 47.17
C VAL A 5 -36.51 -6.61 47.51
N THR A 6 -35.65 -6.87 46.50
CA THR A 6 -34.34 -7.50 46.71
C THR A 6 -33.43 -6.57 47.51
N GLY A 7 -32.94 -7.03 48.67
CA GLY A 7 -31.99 -6.28 49.52
C GLY A 7 -32.66 -5.43 50.61
N VAL A 8 -33.91 -5.00 50.42
CA VAL A 8 -34.66 -4.15 51.37
C VAL A 8 -35.73 -4.89 52.19
N ALA A 9 -35.99 -6.17 51.90
CA ALA A 9 -36.90 -7.01 52.67
C ALA A 9 -36.12 -8.00 53.57
N GLY A 10 -36.58 -8.16 54.81
CA GLY A 10 -36.14 -9.23 55.69
C GLY A 10 -36.95 -10.51 55.46
N ALA A 11 -36.45 -11.64 55.98
CA ALA A 11 -37.17 -12.91 55.93
C ALA A 11 -36.98 -13.71 57.22
N ALA A 12 -38.05 -14.28 57.76
CA ALA A 12 -38.01 -15.24 58.87
C ALA A 12 -38.59 -16.60 58.43
N ARG A 13 -37.87 -17.68 58.72
CA ARG A 13 -38.36 -19.05 58.47
C ARG A 13 -38.27 -19.87 59.74
N VAL A 14 -39.10 -20.89 59.85
CA VAL A 14 -39.03 -21.87 60.94
C VAL A 14 -38.98 -23.26 60.36
N ASP A 15 -37.91 -23.97 60.68
CA ASP A 15 -37.75 -25.38 60.38
C ASP A 15 -37.92 -26.17 61.69
N GLN A 16 -38.79 -27.17 61.69
CA GLN A 16 -38.95 -28.08 62.83
C GLN A 16 -37.92 -29.20 62.71
N LEU A 17 -37.04 -29.31 63.69
CA LEU A 17 -35.92 -30.24 63.67
C LEU A 17 -36.17 -31.41 64.64
N SER A 18 -35.73 -32.60 64.24
CA SER A 18 -35.55 -33.77 65.09
C SER A 18 -34.14 -33.78 65.70
N MET A 19 -33.91 -34.57 66.76
CA MET A 19 -32.58 -34.68 67.40
C MET A 19 -31.43 -35.01 66.42
N GLY A 20 -31.70 -35.81 65.38
CA GLY A 20 -30.71 -36.10 64.34
C GLY A 20 -30.39 -34.88 63.48
N GLU A 21 -31.41 -34.09 63.13
CA GLU A 21 -31.26 -32.83 62.40
C GLU A 21 -30.60 -31.75 63.29
N LEU A 22 -30.87 -31.72 64.60
CA LEU A 22 -30.16 -30.87 65.57
C LEU A 22 -28.67 -31.18 65.62
N THR A 23 -28.33 -32.47 65.68
CA THR A 23 -26.93 -32.93 65.67
C THR A 23 -26.25 -32.56 64.35
N HIS A 24 -26.98 -32.59 63.24
CA HIS A 24 -26.47 -32.10 61.97
C HIS A 24 -26.24 -30.59 61.99
N ALA A 25 -27.19 -29.80 62.50
CA ALA A 25 -27.06 -28.35 62.65
C ALA A 25 -25.91 -27.93 63.58
N GLU A 26 -25.66 -28.72 64.64
CA GLU A 26 -24.52 -28.56 65.55
C GLU A 26 -23.20 -28.76 64.80
N ARG A 27 -23.07 -29.88 64.09
CA ARG A 27 -21.89 -30.16 63.26
C ARG A 27 -21.69 -29.09 62.18
N HIS A 28 -22.77 -28.56 61.63
CA HIS A 28 -22.74 -27.50 60.64
C HIS A 28 -22.17 -26.19 61.20
N GLY A 29 -22.63 -25.76 62.38
CA GLY A 29 -22.11 -24.57 63.06
C GLY A 29 -20.66 -24.71 63.48
N LYS A 30 -20.26 -25.91 63.90
CA LYS A 30 -18.87 -26.23 64.27
C LYS A 30 -17.95 -26.48 63.07
N ARG A 31 -18.45 -26.36 61.83
CA ARG A 31 -17.71 -26.65 60.59
C ARG A 31 -17.14 -28.07 60.52
N LEU A 32 -17.88 -29.04 61.06
CA LEU A 32 -17.47 -30.46 61.13
C LEU A 32 -18.02 -31.32 59.98
N ASP A 33 -18.97 -30.82 59.20
CA ASP A 33 -19.48 -31.53 58.02
C ASP A 33 -18.87 -30.99 56.71
N LYS A 34 -18.96 -31.78 55.63
CA LYS A 34 -18.34 -31.44 54.34
C LYS A 34 -18.94 -30.18 53.70
N THR A 35 -20.23 -29.93 53.90
CA THR A 35 -20.96 -28.81 53.26
C THR A 35 -20.66 -27.49 53.95
N SER A 36 -20.56 -27.47 55.29
CA SER A 36 -20.14 -26.27 56.01
C SER A 36 -18.71 -25.84 55.68
N LYS A 37 -17.78 -26.81 55.58
CA LYS A 37 -16.39 -26.54 55.18
C LYS A 37 -16.26 -25.91 53.79
N SER A 38 -17.13 -26.26 52.83
CA SER A 38 -17.09 -25.70 51.47
C SER A 38 -17.77 -24.33 51.36
N ARG A 39 -18.51 -23.90 52.39
CA ARG A 39 -19.15 -22.58 52.46
C ARG A 39 -18.28 -21.53 53.11
N ALA A 40 -17.33 -21.94 53.95
CA ALA A 40 -16.36 -21.05 54.58
C ALA A 40 -15.47 -20.35 53.53
N ILE A 41 -15.60 -19.02 53.45
CA ILE A 41 -14.76 -18.09 52.68
C ILE A 41 -13.72 -17.38 53.56
N SER A 42 -13.94 -17.33 54.87
CA SER A 42 -13.03 -16.73 55.86
C SER A 42 -12.77 -17.72 57.02
N LYS A 43 -11.84 -17.38 57.92
CA LYS A 43 -11.54 -18.14 59.14
C LYS A 43 -12.21 -17.57 60.39
N ASP A 44 -13.09 -16.58 60.22
CA ASP A 44 -13.75 -15.90 61.34
C ASP A 44 -14.74 -16.85 62.04
N PRO A 45 -14.65 -17.03 63.37
CA PRO A 45 -15.56 -17.93 64.08
C PRO A 45 -17.00 -17.37 64.08
N PRO A 46 -18.02 -18.25 64.20
CA PRO A 46 -19.40 -17.80 64.35
C PRO A 46 -19.57 -17.06 65.68
N VAL A 47 -20.40 -16.02 65.66
CA VAL A 47 -20.75 -15.22 66.86
C VAL A 47 -21.98 -15.85 67.49
N THR A 48 -21.91 -16.17 68.79
CA THR A 48 -23.00 -16.79 69.57
C THR A 48 -23.02 -16.22 70.98
N THR A 49 -24.18 -16.15 71.62
CA THR A 49 -24.32 -15.75 73.02
C THR A 49 -24.43 -16.93 73.98
N THR A 50 -24.74 -18.12 73.47
CA THR A 50 -25.01 -19.32 74.27
C THR A 50 -23.96 -20.42 74.08
N GLY A 51 -23.33 -20.48 72.90
CA GLY A 51 -22.43 -21.56 72.51
C GLY A 51 -22.97 -22.41 71.34
N LEU A 52 -22.13 -23.33 70.86
CA LEU A 52 -22.39 -24.15 69.67
C LEU A 52 -22.78 -25.59 69.98
N ASP A 53 -22.74 -26.03 71.25
CA ASP A 53 -23.08 -27.39 71.68
C ASP A 53 -24.61 -27.59 71.79
N LEU A 54 -25.30 -27.56 70.64
CA LEU A 54 -26.76 -27.49 70.55
C LEU A 54 -27.48 -28.60 71.31
N ASN A 55 -27.00 -29.85 71.26
CA ASN A 55 -27.63 -30.96 71.98
C ASN A 55 -27.59 -30.75 73.51
N MET A 56 -26.44 -30.33 74.02
CA MET A 56 -26.26 -30.07 75.46
C MET A 56 -27.15 -28.90 75.90
N LEU A 57 -27.14 -27.81 75.13
CA LEU A 57 -27.94 -26.61 75.40
C LEU A 57 -29.44 -26.91 75.36
N TYR A 58 -29.90 -27.71 74.40
CA TYR A 58 -31.29 -28.15 74.33
C TYR A 58 -31.70 -28.94 75.57
N HIS A 59 -30.90 -29.94 75.98
CA HIS A 59 -31.21 -30.78 77.15
C HIS A 59 -31.25 -29.97 78.45
N ALA A 60 -30.32 -29.03 78.62
CA ALA A 60 -30.32 -28.11 79.75
C ALA A 60 -31.57 -27.22 79.73
N HIS A 61 -31.95 -26.71 78.56
CA HIS A 61 -33.10 -25.81 78.40
C HIS A 61 -34.43 -26.48 78.72
N VAL A 62 -34.65 -27.71 78.26
CA VAL A 62 -35.92 -28.41 78.44
C VAL A 62 -36.00 -29.20 79.75
N ALA A 63 -34.96 -29.15 80.60
CA ALA A 63 -34.92 -29.84 81.87
C ALA A 63 -36.14 -29.48 82.73
N GLY A 64 -36.84 -30.51 83.24
CA GLY A 64 -38.06 -30.34 84.06
C GLY A 64 -39.33 -30.02 83.27
N ALA A 65 -39.26 -29.77 81.96
CA ALA A 65 -40.44 -29.53 81.13
C ALA A 65 -40.99 -30.84 80.53
N PHE A 66 -42.31 -30.90 80.35
CA PHE A 66 -42.96 -31.98 79.62
C PHE A 66 -42.73 -31.83 78.12
N ILE A 67 -42.06 -32.82 77.51
CA ILE A 67 -41.79 -32.85 76.07
C ILE A 67 -42.80 -33.79 75.39
N PRO A 68 -43.64 -33.31 74.46
CA PRO A 68 -44.58 -34.17 73.75
C PRO A 68 -43.86 -35.22 72.88
N LYS A 69 -44.47 -36.41 72.72
CA LYS A 69 -43.99 -37.43 71.79
C LYS A 69 -44.30 -37.00 70.36
N CYS A 70 -43.32 -36.39 69.69
CA CYS A 70 -43.40 -36.02 68.27
C CYS A 70 -42.01 -36.12 67.63
N ARG A 71 -41.96 -36.15 66.29
CA ARG A 71 -40.71 -36.22 65.51
C ARG A 71 -39.84 -35.00 65.77
N ALA A 72 -40.44 -33.81 65.67
CA ALA A 72 -39.77 -32.55 65.94
C ALA A 72 -39.61 -32.34 67.44
N ARG A 73 -38.41 -31.95 67.87
CA ARG A 73 -38.08 -31.69 69.27
C ARG A 73 -37.83 -30.20 69.53
N GLU A 74 -37.37 -29.49 68.50
CA GLU A 74 -37.07 -28.06 68.52
C GLU A 74 -37.42 -27.38 67.19
N MET A 75 -37.31 -26.06 67.17
CA MET A 75 -37.45 -25.23 65.98
C MET A 75 -36.17 -24.44 65.74
N GLN A 76 -35.67 -24.47 64.51
CA GLN A 76 -34.67 -23.53 64.03
C GLN A 76 -35.39 -22.36 63.35
N VAL A 77 -35.28 -21.18 63.92
CA VAL A 77 -35.73 -19.92 63.32
C VAL A 77 -34.54 -19.30 62.59
N ILE A 78 -34.66 -19.13 61.28
CA ILE A 78 -33.65 -18.40 60.50
C ILE A 78 -34.20 -17.02 60.20
N VAL A 79 -33.51 -16.00 60.68
CA VAL A 79 -33.82 -14.59 60.44
C VAL A 79 -32.77 -14.02 59.51
N GLN A 80 -33.19 -13.60 58.33
CA GLN A 80 -32.38 -12.89 57.37
C GLN A 80 -32.74 -11.41 57.40
N PHE A 81 -31.76 -10.57 57.72
CA PHE A 81 -31.91 -9.12 57.71
C PHE A 81 -31.81 -8.54 56.29
N PRO A 82 -32.44 -7.38 56.03
CA PRO A 82 -32.28 -6.67 54.76
C PRO A 82 -30.82 -6.23 54.55
N LYS A 83 -30.20 -6.71 53.47
CA LYS A 83 -28.77 -6.49 53.18
C LYS A 83 -28.41 -5.03 52.92
N ASP A 84 -29.37 -4.24 52.43
CA ASP A 84 -29.13 -2.85 52.05
C ASP A 84 -29.43 -1.88 53.21
N LEU A 85 -30.06 -2.36 54.30
CA LEU A 85 -30.52 -1.51 55.42
C LEU A 85 -29.85 -1.84 56.76
N VAL A 86 -29.32 -3.05 56.92
CA VAL A 86 -28.64 -3.49 58.14
C VAL A 86 -27.20 -3.81 57.78
N ASP A 87 -26.26 -3.23 58.52
CA ASP A 87 -24.86 -3.57 58.37
C ASP A 87 -24.63 -5.03 58.82
N GLY A 88 -24.30 -5.87 57.84
CA GLY A 88 -23.98 -7.26 58.08
C GLY A 88 -22.73 -7.47 58.91
N GLU A 89 -21.90 -6.47 59.19
CA GLU A 89 -20.75 -6.60 60.10
C GLU A 89 -21.12 -6.59 61.58
N ASP A 90 -22.25 -5.96 61.96
CA ASP A 90 -22.69 -5.87 63.35
C ASP A 90 -23.49 -7.11 63.79
N ALA A 91 -22.78 -8.22 64.01
CA ALA A 91 -23.36 -9.48 64.44
C ALA A 91 -24.04 -9.39 65.82
N ALA A 92 -23.54 -8.54 66.71
CA ALA A 92 -24.10 -8.35 68.05
C ALA A 92 -25.48 -7.67 67.98
N LEU A 93 -25.61 -6.64 67.14
CA LEU A 93 -26.89 -5.98 66.86
C LEU A 93 -27.90 -6.96 66.26
N MET A 94 -27.49 -7.72 65.25
CA MET A 94 -28.35 -8.71 64.60
C MET A 94 -28.83 -9.79 65.58
N LEU A 95 -27.94 -10.34 66.41
CA LEU A 95 -28.31 -11.31 67.45
C LEU A 95 -29.31 -10.72 68.44
N ARG A 96 -29.03 -9.53 68.97
CA ARG A 96 -29.91 -8.86 69.92
C ARG A 96 -31.33 -8.70 69.37
N HIS A 97 -31.44 -8.20 68.15
CA HIS A 97 -32.75 -7.97 67.52
C HIS A 97 -33.45 -9.27 67.12
N ALA A 98 -32.71 -10.26 66.62
CA ALA A 98 -33.30 -11.55 66.29
C ALA A 98 -33.80 -12.28 67.54
N ARG A 99 -33.06 -12.24 68.66
CA ARG A 99 -33.53 -12.79 69.94
C ARG A 99 -34.78 -12.08 70.44
N ALA A 100 -34.77 -10.75 70.47
CA ALA A 100 -35.92 -9.96 70.92
C ALA A 100 -37.16 -10.19 70.05
N PHE A 101 -37.01 -10.31 68.73
CA PHE A 101 -38.10 -10.70 67.84
C PHE A 101 -38.65 -12.08 68.18
N VAL A 102 -37.77 -13.08 68.31
CA VAL A 102 -38.16 -14.47 68.58
C VAL A 102 -38.82 -14.61 69.96
N GLU A 103 -38.28 -13.98 71.01
CA GLU A 103 -38.89 -13.99 72.35
C GLU A 103 -40.24 -13.26 72.37
N GLY A 104 -40.41 -12.20 71.57
CA GLY A 104 -41.70 -11.53 71.39
C GLY A 104 -42.77 -12.43 70.77
N VAL A 105 -42.39 -13.36 69.90
CA VAL A 105 -43.30 -14.29 69.21
C VAL A 105 -43.52 -15.57 70.02
N PHE A 106 -42.46 -16.16 70.56
CA PHE A 106 -42.45 -17.50 71.16
C PHE A 106 -42.42 -17.49 72.69
N GLY A 107 -42.37 -16.30 73.30
CA GLY A 107 -42.32 -16.11 74.74
C GLY A 107 -40.89 -15.97 75.28
N PRO A 108 -40.75 -15.41 76.49
CA PRO A 108 -39.46 -15.38 77.18
C PRO A 108 -38.99 -16.81 77.46
N ASP A 109 -37.67 -17.03 77.49
CA ASP A 109 -37.06 -18.35 77.70
C ASP A 109 -37.44 -19.38 76.60
N SER A 110 -37.67 -18.91 75.36
CA SER A 110 -37.86 -19.80 74.21
C SER A 110 -36.54 -20.24 73.56
N ILE A 111 -35.50 -19.42 73.65
CA ILE A 111 -34.23 -19.59 72.92
C ILE A 111 -33.21 -20.32 73.79
N PHE A 112 -32.70 -21.45 73.31
CA PHE A 112 -31.62 -22.17 73.99
C PHE A 112 -30.26 -22.01 73.29
N ALA A 113 -30.26 -21.71 72.00
CA ALA A 113 -29.04 -21.38 71.28
C ALA A 113 -29.25 -20.37 70.16
N ASP A 114 -28.22 -19.59 69.85
CA ASP A 114 -28.19 -18.69 68.70
C ASP A 114 -26.81 -18.64 68.04
N ARG A 115 -26.75 -18.24 66.76
CA ARG A 115 -25.49 -17.94 66.09
C ARG A 115 -25.65 -17.05 64.87
N VAL A 116 -24.55 -16.39 64.51
CA VAL A 116 -24.33 -15.68 63.24
C VAL A 116 -23.02 -16.17 62.63
N ASP A 117 -23.11 -16.75 61.45
CA ASP A 117 -21.96 -17.26 60.73
C ASP A 117 -21.24 -16.10 60.00
N ARG A 118 -19.95 -15.86 60.33
CA ARG A 118 -19.14 -14.76 59.79
C ARG A 118 -18.24 -15.17 58.63
N ASP A 119 -18.01 -16.46 58.52
CA ASP A 119 -17.15 -17.10 57.54
C ASP A 119 -17.88 -17.44 56.23
N GLU A 120 -19.16 -17.14 56.06
CA GLU A 120 -19.89 -17.41 54.81
C GLU A 120 -20.23 -16.13 54.00
N LYS A 121 -20.59 -16.29 52.72
CA LYS A 121 -21.06 -15.17 51.85
C LYS A 121 -22.33 -14.49 52.41
N SER A 122 -23.12 -15.19 53.22
CA SER A 122 -24.40 -14.72 53.77
C SER A 122 -24.25 -14.15 55.18
N ARG A 123 -23.65 -12.96 55.30
CA ARG A 123 -23.36 -12.30 56.59
C ARG A 123 -24.56 -11.75 57.35
N HIS A 124 -25.75 -11.73 56.76
CA HIS A 124 -26.97 -11.10 57.31
C HIS A 124 -27.99 -12.12 57.83
N VAL A 125 -27.54 -13.34 58.12
CA VAL A 125 -28.41 -14.46 58.51
C VAL A 125 -28.10 -14.86 59.94
N VAL A 126 -29.13 -14.95 60.76
CA VAL A 126 -29.08 -15.39 62.15
C VAL A 126 -29.87 -16.68 62.30
N ASP A 127 -29.22 -17.69 62.87
CA ASP A 127 -29.85 -18.94 63.27
C ASP A 127 -30.19 -18.88 64.75
N LEU A 128 -31.46 -19.09 65.10
CA LEU A 128 -31.91 -19.24 66.49
C LEU A 128 -32.54 -20.61 66.68
N PHE A 129 -32.10 -21.33 67.69
CA PHE A 129 -32.64 -22.63 68.07
C PHE A 129 -33.52 -22.45 69.30
N ILE A 130 -34.79 -22.82 69.15
CA ILE A 130 -35.83 -22.56 70.13
C ILE A 130 -36.60 -23.81 70.52
N ALA A 131 -36.98 -23.85 71.79
CA ALA A 131 -37.91 -24.82 72.36
C ALA A 131 -38.91 -24.06 73.26
N PRO A 132 -39.97 -23.47 72.67
CA PRO A 132 -40.89 -22.60 73.39
C PRO A 132 -41.61 -23.35 74.50
N LYS A 133 -41.62 -22.75 75.70
CA LYS A 133 -42.25 -23.29 76.89
C LYS A 133 -43.59 -22.59 77.13
N TYR A 134 -44.57 -23.36 77.60
CA TYR A 134 -45.85 -22.81 78.05
C TYR A 134 -46.34 -23.59 79.28
N VAL A 135 -47.14 -22.93 80.11
CA VAL A 135 -47.82 -23.61 81.23
C VAL A 135 -49.01 -24.36 80.68
N LYS A 136 -48.98 -25.69 80.78
CA LYS A 136 -50.09 -26.56 80.44
C LYS A 136 -50.93 -26.83 81.68
N THR A 137 -52.01 -26.08 81.82
CA THR A 137 -53.04 -26.34 82.84
C THR A 137 -53.93 -27.49 82.39
N THR A 138 -54.01 -28.53 83.22
CA THR A 138 -54.95 -29.65 83.08
C THR A 138 -55.91 -29.63 84.27
N LYS A 139 -56.96 -30.44 84.24
CA LYS A 139 -57.96 -30.51 85.32
C LYS A 139 -57.34 -30.76 86.72
N HIS A 140 -56.17 -31.37 86.79
CA HIS A 140 -55.56 -31.83 88.05
C HIS A 140 -54.15 -31.27 88.33
N GLN A 141 -53.51 -30.61 87.37
CA GLN A 141 -52.11 -30.19 87.49
C GLN A 141 -51.76 -29.10 86.48
N GLU A 142 -50.90 -28.16 86.89
CA GLU A 142 -50.15 -27.28 86.03
C GLU A 142 -48.72 -27.79 85.86
N LYS A 143 -48.24 -27.84 84.62
CA LYS A 143 -46.85 -28.21 84.33
C LYS A 143 -46.31 -27.41 83.16
N VAL A 144 -45.01 -27.11 83.20
CA VAL A 144 -44.31 -26.50 82.06
C VAL A 144 -44.19 -27.54 80.96
N ALA A 145 -44.54 -27.19 79.74
CA ALA A 145 -44.49 -28.07 78.57
C ALA A 145 -43.87 -27.34 77.38
N VAL A 146 -43.21 -28.10 76.50
CA VAL A 146 -42.64 -27.57 75.24
C VAL A 146 -43.66 -27.71 74.11
N THR A 147 -43.72 -26.74 73.20
CA THR A 147 -44.63 -26.75 72.04
C THR A 147 -43.98 -26.30 70.74
N MET A 148 -44.26 -27.04 69.66
CA MET A 148 -43.74 -26.75 68.32
C MET A 148 -44.73 -26.00 67.43
N SER A 149 -45.98 -25.79 67.88
CA SER A 149 -47.03 -25.21 67.03
C SER A 149 -47.95 -24.21 67.71
N ARG A 150 -47.99 -24.15 69.05
CA ARG A 150 -48.95 -23.29 69.76
C ARG A 150 -48.73 -21.81 69.45
N HIS A 151 -47.52 -21.31 69.72
CA HIS A 151 -47.17 -19.90 69.50
C HIS A 151 -47.33 -19.48 68.03
N GLN A 152 -46.98 -20.36 67.09
CA GLN A 152 -47.18 -20.09 65.66
C GLN A 152 -48.67 -19.94 65.29
N LYS A 153 -49.54 -20.79 65.86
CA LYS A 153 -50.99 -20.70 65.63
C LYS A 153 -51.60 -19.48 66.33
N GLU A 154 -51.09 -19.09 67.49
CA GLU A 154 -51.47 -17.86 68.19
C GLU A 154 -51.07 -16.62 67.36
N LEU A 155 -49.83 -16.60 66.84
CA LEU A 155 -49.37 -15.55 65.93
C LEU A 155 -50.23 -15.48 64.65
N ALA A 156 -50.57 -16.62 64.05
CA ALA A 156 -51.45 -16.63 62.88
C ALA A 156 -52.80 -15.97 63.17
N ARG A 157 -53.38 -16.21 64.35
CA ARG A 157 -54.64 -15.55 64.76
C ARG A 157 -54.46 -14.04 64.95
N GLN A 158 -53.34 -13.60 65.54
CA GLN A 158 -53.05 -12.17 65.73
C GLN A 158 -52.98 -11.42 64.39
N TYR A 159 -52.39 -12.04 63.37
CA TYR A 159 -52.25 -11.45 62.03
C TYR A 159 -53.38 -11.83 61.07
N ASN A 160 -54.53 -12.31 61.57
CA ASN A 160 -55.69 -12.72 60.76
C ASN A 160 -55.34 -13.71 59.62
N CYS A 161 -54.37 -14.58 59.86
CA CYS A 161 -53.94 -15.64 58.95
C CYS A 161 -54.54 -17.00 59.37
N PRO A 162 -54.82 -17.90 58.41
CA PRO A 162 -55.30 -19.23 58.73
C PRO A 162 -54.24 -20.01 59.54
N PRO A 163 -54.59 -20.80 60.57
CA PRO A 163 -53.64 -21.56 61.39
C PRO A 163 -53.10 -22.82 60.69
N THR A 164 -52.74 -22.68 59.41
CA THR A 164 -52.08 -23.69 58.58
C THR A 164 -50.59 -23.35 58.44
N PRO A 165 -49.71 -24.28 58.04
CA PRO A 165 -48.27 -24.00 57.89
C PRO A 165 -47.95 -22.79 57.00
N VAL A 166 -48.76 -22.57 55.96
CA VAL A 166 -48.62 -21.40 55.08
C VAL A 166 -49.01 -20.11 55.80
N GLY A 167 -50.12 -20.13 56.55
CA GLY A 167 -50.60 -18.96 57.27
C GLY A 167 -49.74 -18.62 58.50
N THR A 168 -49.19 -19.60 59.20
CA THR A 168 -48.21 -19.35 60.28
C THR A 168 -46.91 -18.77 59.74
N GLY A 169 -46.44 -19.24 58.57
CA GLY A 169 -45.29 -18.66 57.89
C GLY A 169 -45.54 -17.22 57.41
N ARG A 170 -46.75 -16.93 56.88
CA ARG A 170 -47.15 -15.57 56.50
C ARG A 170 -47.18 -14.63 57.70
N ALA A 171 -47.83 -15.05 58.79
CA ALA A 171 -47.91 -14.27 60.02
C ALA A 171 -46.53 -14.01 60.63
N LEU A 172 -45.61 -14.96 60.58
CA LEU A 172 -44.24 -14.77 61.04
C LEU A 172 -43.50 -13.71 60.23
N GLN A 173 -43.68 -13.71 58.92
CA GLN A 173 -43.07 -12.74 58.02
C GLN A 173 -43.69 -11.34 58.17
N ASP A 174 -45.00 -11.27 58.42
CA ASP A 174 -45.70 -10.01 58.74
C ASP A 174 -45.20 -9.46 60.09
N ALA A 175 -45.05 -10.33 61.10
CA ALA A 175 -44.49 -9.96 62.39
C ALA A 175 -43.04 -9.49 62.32
N LEU A 176 -42.20 -10.14 61.50
CA LEU A 176 -40.83 -9.69 61.28
C LEU A 176 -40.83 -8.31 60.62
N PHE A 177 -41.66 -8.09 59.59
CA PHE A 177 -41.76 -6.79 58.94
C PHE A 177 -42.16 -5.69 59.93
N ASP A 178 -43.18 -5.92 60.76
CA ASP A 178 -43.60 -4.96 61.78
C ASP A 178 -42.51 -4.73 62.82
N TYR A 179 -41.77 -5.76 63.23
CA TYR A 179 -40.62 -5.63 64.12
C TYR A 179 -39.50 -4.78 63.50
N LEU A 180 -39.08 -5.08 62.26
CA LEU A 180 -38.03 -4.34 61.55
C LEU A 180 -38.41 -2.87 61.36
N ARG A 181 -39.69 -2.58 61.08
CA ARG A 181 -40.18 -1.21 60.91
C ARG A 181 -40.31 -0.48 62.24
N SER A 182 -40.98 -1.07 63.23
CA SER A 182 -41.38 -0.36 64.45
C SER A 182 -40.34 -0.43 65.58
N GLN A 183 -39.69 -1.57 65.77
CA GLN A 183 -38.76 -1.79 66.89
C GLN A 183 -37.32 -1.49 66.49
N MET A 184 -36.92 -1.82 65.26
CA MET A 184 -35.59 -1.48 64.74
C MET A 184 -35.53 -0.11 64.06
N GLY A 185 -36.68 0.48 63.72
CA GLY A 185 -36.73 1.81 63.09
C GLY A 185 -36.16 1.85 61.67
N LEU A 186 -36.16 0.73 60.94
CA LEU A 186 -35.58 0.68 59.60
C LEU A 186 -36.50 1.38 58.58
N ASN A 187 -36.13 2.61 58.20
CA ASN A 187 -36.81 3.35 57.14
C ASN A 187 -36.57 2.68 55.78
N GLY A 188 -37.65 2.45 55.01
CA GLY A 188 -37.57 1.84 53.68
C GLY A 188 -37.62 0.31 53.64
N VAL A 189 -37.74 -0.36 54.80
CA VAL A 189 -38.00 -1.80 54.83
C VAL A 189 -39.31 -2.11 54.10
N LYS A 190 -39.28 -3.12 53.23
CA LYS A 190 -40.47 -3.58 52.51
C LYS A 190 -40.85 -4.99 52.95
N ARG A 191 -42.14 -5.27 52.92
CA ARG A 191 -42.65 -6.63 53.11
C ARG A 191 -42.33 -7.45 51.85
N GLY A 192 -41.72 -8.62 52.04
CA GLY A 192 -41.50 -9.56 50.93
C GLY A 192 -42.81 -9.95 50.23
N GLU A 193 -42.75 -10.13 48.91
CA GLU A 193 -43.94 -10.44 48.11
C GLU A 193 -44.58 -11.77 48.51
N PRO A 194 -45.93 -11.87 48.48
CA PRO A 194 -46.62 -13.13 48.69
C PRO A 194 -46.19 -14.16 47.64
N LYS A 195 -46.08 -15.40 48.08
CA LYS A 195 -45.74 -16.51 47.21
C LYS A 195 -46.88 -16.81 46.24
N MET A 196 -46.59 -16.79 44.93
CA MET A 196 -47.57 -17.01 43.86
C MET A 196 -47.88 -18.49 43.60
N ILE A 197 -46.93 -19.40 43.85
CA ILE A 197 -47.05 -20.83 43.52
C ILE A 197 -46.75 -21.70 44.76
N PRO A 198 -47.58 -22.72 45.08
CA PRO A 198 -47.25 -23.74 46.08
C PRO A 198 -46.03 -24.57 45.64
N GLY A 199 -44.99 -24.65 46.48
CA GLY A 199 -43.74 -25.41 46.19
C GLY A 199 -42.50 -24.67 46.70
N PRO A 200 -41.37 -25.33 47.00
CA PRO A 200 -40.17 -24.64 47.49
C PRO A 200 -39.65 -23.60 46.48
N ASP A 201 -39.72 -22.31 46.81
CA ASP A 201 -39.22 -21.18 45.99
C ASP A 201 -37.78 -20.80 46.39
N TRP A 202 -37.09 -21.72 47.07
CA TRP A 202 -35.77 -21.52 47.60
C TRP A 202 -34.79 -22.42 46.87
N LYS A 203 -33.73 -21.83 46.32
CA LYS A 203 -32.61 -22.59 45.77
C LYS A 203 -31.61 -22.85 46.88
N LEU A 204 -31.06 -24.06 46.91
CA LEU A 204 -29.90 -24.35 47.75
C LEU A 204 -28.72 -23.45 47.31
N PRO A 205 -27.84 -23.00 48.22
CA PRO A 205 -26.66 -22.21 47.87
C PRO A 205 -25.77 -22.86 46.79
N GLU A 206 -25.78 -24.19 46.70
CA GLU A 206 -25.03 -24.96 45.71
C GLU A 206 -25.60 -24.79 44.29
N GLN A 207 -26.93 -24.83 44.15
CA GLN A 207 -27.62 -24.64 42.87
C GLN A 207 -27.38 -23.24 42.29
N LEU A 208 -27.35 -22.22 43.17
CA LEU A 208 -27.06 -20.85 42.74
C LEU A 208 -25.62 -20.70 42.21
N ARG A 209 -24.66 -21.39 42.83
CA ARG A 209 -23.25 -21.36 42.43
C ARG A 209 -23.03 -22.06 41.07
N GLU A 210 -23.73 -23.15 40.80
CA GLU A 210 -23.66 -23.85 39.50
C GLU A 210 -24.19 -23.00 38.35
N GLU A 211 -25.29 -22.28 38.56
CA GLU A 211 -25.85 -21.34 37.56
C GLU A 211 -24.89 -20.17 37.26
N GLU A 212 -24.28 -19.58 38.30
CA GLU A 212 -23.25 -18.53 38.13
C GLU A 212 -22.06 -19.02 37.29
N LEU A 213 -21.57 -20.23 37.57
CA LEU A 213 -20.46 -20.87 36.83
C LEU A 213 -20.83 -21.17 35.37
N ALA A 214 -22.04 -21.64 35.10
CA ALA A 214 -22.51 -21.92 33.76
C ALA A 214 -22.60 -20.64 32.91
N HIS A 215 -23.09 -19.54 33.51
CA HIS A 215 -23.17 -18.24 32.82
C HIS A 215 -21.79 -17.72 32.41
N LEU A 216 -20.82 -17.73 33.35
CA LEU A 216 -19.44 -17.31 33.09
C LEU A 216 -18.79 -18.13 31.97
N LYS A 217 -18.99 -19.46 31.96
CA LYS A 217 -18.48 -20.32 30.89
C LYS A 217 -19.05 -19.92 29.53
N ALA A 218 -20.37 -19.74 29.43
CA ALA A 218 -21.03 -19.35 28.19
C ALA A 218 -20.54 -18.00 27.66
N GLU A 219 -20.30 -17.00 28.53
CA GLU A 219 -19.72 -15.71 28.13
C GLU A 219 -18.29 -15.86 27.61
N THR A 220 -17.45 -16.65 28.30
CA THR A 220 -16.06 -16.87 27.85
C THR A 220 -15.97 -17.60 26.51
N GLU A 221 -16.88 -18.53 26.24
CA GLU A 221 -16.92 -19.22 24.94
C GLU A 221 -17.36 -18.30 23.81
N ARG A 222 -18.36 -17.43 24.06
CA ARG A 222 -18.78 -16.41 23.09
C ARG A 222 -17.63 -15.45 22.76
N ALA A 223 -16.95 -14.93 23.79
CA ALA A 223 -15.80 -14.05 23.59
C ALA A 223 -14.67 -14.71 22.80
N ARG A 224 -14.40 -16.01 23.02
CA ARG A 224 -13.42 -16.76 22.23
C ARG A 224 -13.84 -16.95 20.78
N ALA A 225 -15.12 -17.22 20.53
CA ALA A 225 -15.65 -17.37 19.17
C ALA A 225 -15.54 -16.07 18.37
N ASP A 226 -15.86 -14.93 19.00
CA ASP A 226 -15.75 -13.61 18.38
C ASP A 226 -14.29 -13.24 18.12
N ALA A 227 -13.39 -13.46 19.08
CA ALA A 227 -11.95 -13.24 18.89
C ALA A 227 -11.38 -14.08 17.73
N LYS A 228 -11.83 -15.32 17.57
CA LYS A 228 -11.40 -16.19 16.46
C LYS A 228 -11.91 -15.67 15.11
N ARG A 229 -13.15 -15.16 15.04
CA ARG A 229 -13.71 -14.54 13.82
C ARG A 229 -12.95 -13.28 13.42
N GLU A 230 -12.67 -12.40 14.37
CA GLU A 230 -11.92 -11.17 14.09
C GLU A 230 -10.48 -11.47 13.66
N ARG A 231 -9.82 -12.46 14.28
CA ARG A 231 -8.49 -12.91 13.83
C ARG A 231 -8.51 -13.47 12.40
N ALA A 232 -9.55 -14.25 12.04
CA ALA A 232 -9.69 -14.78 10.69
C ALA A 232 -9.89 -13.66 9.66
N LYS A 233 -10.72 -12.65 9.96
CA LYS A 233 -10.89 -11.45 9.10
C LYS A 233 -9.58 -10.69 8.92
N ALA A 234 -8.81 -10.50 10.01
CA ALA A 234 -7.53 -9.81 9.94
C ALA A 234 -6.50 -10.56 9.06
N ILE A 235 -6.47 -11.90 9.14
CA ILE A 235 -5.61 -12.73 8.29
C ILE A 235 -6.04 -12.62 6.82
N ALA A 236 -7.34 -12.71 6.53
CA ALA A 236 -7.86 -12.58 5.17
C ALA A 236 -7.58 -11.19 4.58
N ALA A 237 -7.74 -10.12 5.38
CA ALA A 237 -7.41 -8.76 4.95
C ALA A 237 -5.92 -8.61 4.64
N ARG A 238 -5.03 -9.20 5.46
CA ARG A 238 -3.58 -9.20 5.20
C ARG A 238 -3.23 -9.95 3.92
N ALA A 239 -3.83 -11.12 3.68
CA ALA A 239 -3.58 -11.89 2.46
C ALA A 239 -4.07 -11.16 1.20
N ALA A 240 -5.22 -10.48 1.27
CA ALA A 240 -5.72 -9.64 0.18
C ALA A 240 -4.76 -8.48 -0.13
N MET A 241 -4.20 -7.85 0.91
CA MET A 241 -3.19 -6.78 0.75
C MET A 241 -1.88 -7.27 0.16
N GLU A 242 -1.44 -8.47 0.51
CA GLU A 242 -0.22 -9.07 -0.03
C GLU A 242 -0.41 -9.36 -1.53
N ALA A 243 -1.54 -9.94 -1.92
CA ALA A 243 -1.86 -10.21 -3.33
C ALA A 243 -2.05 -8.93 -4.19
N THR A 244 -2.43 -7.79 -3.60
CA THR A 244 -2.40 -6.50 -4.31
C THR A 244 -0.98 -5.96 -4.47
N PHE A 245 -0.09 -6.25 -3.50
CA PHE A 245 1.29 -5.82 -3.55
C PHE A 245 2.09 -6.59 -4.60
N ASP A 246 1.93 -7.91 -4.66
CA ASP A 246 2.60 -8.74 -5.66
C ASP A 246 2.22 -8.32 -7.10
N ARG A 247 0.95 -7.93 -7.32
CA ARG A 247 0.49 -7.37 -8.60
C ARG A 247 1.13 -6.02 -8.91
N PHE A 248 1.24 -5.15 -7.91
CA PHE A 248 1.88 -3.86 -8.05
C PHE A 248 3.37 -3.97 -8.37
N GLU A 249 4.11 -4.86 -7.69
CA GLU A 249 5.51 -5.10 -8.00
C GLU A 249 5.69 -5.60 -9.43
N ALA A 250 4.84 -6.52 -9.89
CA ALA A 250 4.87 -7.01 -11.27
C ALA A 250 4.61 -5.90 -12.31
N GLU A 251 3.60 -5.04 -12.09
CA GLU A 251 3.30 -3.91 -12.97
C GLU A 251 4.45 -2.88 -12.98
N HIS A 252 5.09 -2.65 -11.84
CA HIS A 252 6.22 -1.72 -11.73
C HIS A 252 7.46 -2.26 -12.44
N GLU A 253 7.78 -3.56 -12.28
CA GLU A 253 8.87 -4.21 -13.00
C GLU A 253 8.65 -4.18 -14.51
N GLU A 254 7.41 -4.40 -14.98
CA GLU A 254 7.05 -4.30 -16.40
C GLU A 254 7.24 -2.88 -16.94
N ALA A 255 6.85 -1.85 -16.17
CA ALA A 255 7.04 -0.45 -16.55
C ALA A 255 8.52 -0.08 -16.65
N ILE A 256 9.36 -0.53 -15.71
CA ILE A 256 10.81 -0.32 -15.76
C ILE A 256 11.42 -1.05 -16.96
N ALA A 257 11.04 -2.29 -17.21
CA ALA A 257 11.52 -3.05 -18.37
C ALA A 257 11.13 -2.37 -19.69
N ALA A 258 9.91 -1.84 -19.79
CA ALA A 258 9.45 -1.09 -20.95
C ALA A 258 10.25 0.21 -21.16
N ALA A 259 10.57 0.94 -20.08
CA ALA A 259 11.39 2.16 -20.15
C ALA A 259 12.81 1.85 -20.64
N ILE A 260 13.45 0.80 -20.10
CA ILE A 260 14.77 0.34 -20.54
C ILE A 260 14.75 -0.07 -22.02
N ALA A 261 13.70 -0.78 -22.46
CA ALA A 261 13.56 -1.18 -23.87
C ALA A 261 13.41 0.03 -24.80
N ARG A 262 12.68 1.08 -24.38
CA ARG A 262 12.56 2.33 -25.15
C ARG A 262 13.89 3.07 -25.25
N GLU A 263 14.66 3.14 -24.17
CA GLU A 263 16.00 3.75 -24.17
C GLU A 263 16.96 2.98 -25.09
N GLN A 264 16.96 1.65 -25.03
CA GLN A 264 17.75 0.81 -25.94
C GLN A 264 17.36 1.02 -27.41
N ALA A 265 16.06 1.10 -27.70
CA ALA A 265 15.58 1.37 -29.06
C ALA A 265 15.99 2.76 -29.56
N ALA A 266 15.94 3.78 -28.69
CA ALA A 266 16.43 5.12 -29.02
C ALA A 266 17.94 5.13 -29.31
N SER A 267 18.73 4.43 -28.48
CA SER A 267 20.18 4.29 -28.69
C SER A 267 20.50 3.58 -30.01
N GLN A 268 19.81 2.48 -30.33
CA GLN A 268 20.00 1.76 -31.59
C GLN A 268 19.70 2.65 -32.80
N LYS A 269 18.58 3.39 -32.77
CA LYS A 269 18.25 4.36 -33.82
C LYS A 269 19.30 5.46 -33.97
N MET A 270 19.89 5.95 -32.87
CA MET A 270 20.99 6.92 -32.94
C MET A 270 22.25 6.32 -33.58
N GLU A 271 22.59 5.07 -33.28
CA GLU A 271 23.73 4.39 -33.91
C GLU A 271 23.50 4.15 -35.41
N GLU A 272 22.31 3.71 -35.80
CA GLU A 272 21.91 3.56 -37.21
C GLU A 272 21.99 4.89 -37.96
N ALA A 273 21.44 5.96 -37.37
CA ALA A 273 21.51 7.31 -37.94
C ALA A 273 22.96 7.79 -38.11
N ARG A 274 23.85 7.53 -37.13
CA ARG A 274 25.29 7.83 -37.24
C ARG A 274 25.95 7.05 -38.36
N ALA A 275 25.63 5.76 -38.50
CA ALA A 275 26.18 4.91 -39.55
C ALA A 275 25.75 5.38 -40.94
N ILE A 276 24.46 5.70 -41.13
CA ILE A 276 23.92 6.22 -42.39
C ILE A 276 24.56 7.57 -42.73
N ARG A 277 24.67 8.48 -41.75
CA ARG A 277 25.34 9.78 -41.94
C ARG A 277 26.80 9.62 -42.36
N ALA A 278 27.55 8.72 -41.72
CA ALA A 278 28.94 8.46 -42.09
C ALA A 278 29.07 7.90 -43.53
N LEU A 279 28.10 7.10 -44.00
CA LEU A 279 28.04 6.66 -45.40
C LEU A 279 27.74 7.81 -46.36
N ALA A 280 26.78 8.67 -46.02
CA ALA A 280 26.44 9.86 -46.80
C ALA A 280 27.63 10.82 -46.92
N ASP A 281 28.35 11.07 -45.82
CA ASP A 281 29.54 11.93 -45.80
C ASP A 281 30.65 11.38 -46.69
N ARG A 282 30.91 10.06 -46.65
CA ARG A 282 31.89 9.41 -47.54
C ARG A 282 31.49 9.50 -49.01
N ALA A 283 30.21 9.28 -49.32
CA ALA A 283 29.70 9.38 -50.69
C ALA A 283 29.81 10.82 -51.23
N ASN A 284 29.50 11.81 -50.40
CA ASN A 284 29.66 13.23 -50.74
C ASN A 284 31.12 13.62 -50.98
N GLU A 285 32.05 13.13 -50.16
CA GLU A 285 33.47 13.42 -50.34
C GLU A 285 34.00 12.78 -51.64
N GLN A 286 33.63 11.53 -51.92
CA GLN A 286 33.95 10.87 -53.19
C GLN A 286 33.38 11.63 -54.40
N ALA A 287 32.13 12.06 -54.33
CA ALA A 287 31.50 12.85 -55.39
C ALA A 287 32.21 14.20 -55.60
N ARG A 288 32.67 14.86 -54.53
CA ARG A 288 33.46 16.09 -54.62
C ARG A 288 34.82 15.87 -55.28
N GLU A 289 35.54 14.84 -54.86
CA GLU A 289 36.84 14.48 -55.45
C GLU A 289 36.70 14.14 -56.94
N GLU A 290 35.70 13.34 -57.30
CA GLU A 290 35.39 13.00 -58.69
C GLU A 290 35.05 14.24 -59.53
N ARG A 291 34.25 15.18 -58.99
CA ARG A 291 33.92 16.42 -59.69
C ARG A 291 35.15 17.30 -59.91
N LEU A 292 35.98 17.48 -58.89
CA LEU A 292 37.25 18.21 -59.01
C LEU A 292 38.17 17.58 -60.06
N GLN A 293 38.18 16.24 -60.17
CA GLN A 293 38.96 15.55 -61.18
C GLN A 293 38.37 15.76 -62.59
N ILE A 294 37.05 15.67 -62.76
CA ILE A 294 36.36 15.98 -64.02
C ILE A 294 36.66 17.42 -64.48
N ASP A 295 36.61 18.39 -63.56
CA ASP A 295 36.89 19.80 -63.87
C ASP A 295 38.36 20.02 -64.27
N ARG A 296 39.30 19.34 -63.59
CA ARG A 296 40.73 19.36 -63.97
C ARG A 296 40.95 18.76 -65.36
N ASP A 297 40.32 17.62 -65.65
CA ASP A 297 40.41 16.96 -66.96
C ASP A 297 39.79 17.85 -68.06
N ARG A 298 38.62 18.44 -67.81
CA ARG A 298 37.94 19.36 -68.73
C ARG A 298 38.81 20.58 -69.02
N GLN A 299 39.40 21.20 -67.99
CA GLN A 299 40.30 22.34 -68.18
C GLN A 299 41.59 21.94 -68.92
N LEU A 300 42.14 20.77 -68.64
CA LEU A 300 43.31 20.24 -69.36
C LEU A 300 42.99 20.06 -70.85
N HIS A 301 41.82 19.50 -71.18
CA HIS A 301 41.39 19.34 -72.58
C HIS A 301 41.23 20.68 -73.30
N ILE A 302 40.61 21.66 -72.63
CA ILE A 302 40.47 23.02 -73.17
C ILE A 302 41.86 23.63 -73.45
N ASP A 303 42.79 23.51 -72.50
CA ASP A 303 44.15 24.01 -72.64
C ASP A 303 44.93 23.28 -73.77
N GLN A 304 44.77 21.95 -73.90
CA GLN A 304 45.38 21.15 -74.96
C GLN A 304 44.83 21.53 -76.35
N LEU A 305 43.52 21.76 -76.47
CA LEU A 305 42.88 22.22 -77.71
C LEU A 305 43.32 23.64 -78.06
N ALA A 306 43.42 24.55 -77.09
CA ALA A 306 43.94 25.90 -77.31
C ALA A 306 45.40 25.88 -77.77
N LEU A 307 46.23 25.00 -77.18
CA LEU A 307 47.61 24.80 -77.61
C LEU A 307 47.67 24.28 -79.06
N LEU A 308 46.83 23.31 -79.41
CA LEU A 308 46.73 22.81 -80.78
C LEU A 308 46.31 23.89 -81.76
N GLN A 309 45.29 24.67 -81.42
CA GLN A 309 44.83 25.78 -82.24
C GLN A 309 45.95 26.77 -82.51
N ARG A 310 46.76 27.10 -81.48
CA ARG A 310 47.93 27.98 -81.67
C ARG A 310 49.04 27.31 -82.47
N ALA A 311 49.22 26.00 -82.36
CA ALA A 311 50.21 25.25 -83.13
C ALA A 311 49.92 25.18 -84.63
N LEU A 312 48.69 25.54 -85.06
CA LEU A 312 48.33 25.70 -86.46
C LEU A 312 48.85 26.99 -87.09
N ASP A 313 49.23 27.99 -86.28
CA ASP A 313 49.90 29.20 -86.77
C ASP A 313 51.38 28.88 -87.03
N GLU A 314 51.78 28.83 -88.30
CA GLU A 314 53.15 28.46 -88.68
C GLU A 314 54.19 29.52 -88.29
N ASP A 315 53.80 30.80 -88.27
CA ASP A 315 54.72 31.91 -88.05
C ASP A 315 55.05 32.03 -86.56
N SER A 316 54.01 32.03 -85.72
CA SER A 316 54.14 32.31 -84.28
C SER A 316 53.96 31.08 -83.39
N GLY A 317 53.36 30.00 -83.91
CA GLY A 317 52.98 28.83 -83.14
C GLY A 317 54.13 27.85 -82.87
N PRO A 318 53.91 26.89 -81.94
CA PRO A 318 54.92 25.91 -81.52
C PRO A 318 55.25 24.82 -82.55
N ASP A 319 55.11 25.07 -83.86
CA ASP A 319 55.56 24.20 -84.95
C ASP A 319 55.19 22.71 -84.77
N LEU A 320 53.93 22.40 -85.06
CA LEU A 320 53.40 21.04 -85.01
C LEU A 320 53.97 20.17 -86.14
N ARG A 321 54.53 19.00 -85.80
CA ARG A 321 55.15 18.03 -86.72
C ARG A 321 54.82 16.59 -86.37
N LEU A 322 54.98 15.67 -87.31
CA LEU A 322 54.92 14.24 -87.02
C LEU A 322 56.27 13.78 -86.45
N ALA A 323 56.27 13.43 -85.18
CA ALA A 323 57.37 12.71 -84.55
C ALA A 323 56.87 12.00 -83.29
N GLN A 324 57.75 11.27 -82.63
CA GLN A 324 57.45 10.67 -81.33
C GLN A 324 57.39 11.77 -80.26
N HIS A 325 56.30 11.81 -79.51
CA HIS A 325 56.09 12.80 -78.45
C HIS A 325 56.88 12.43 -77.19
N PRO A 326 57.44 13.38 -76.45
CA PRO A 326 58.27 13.10 -75.27
C PRO A 326 57.50 12.38 -74.14
N ALA A 327 56.20 12.67 -73.99
CA ALA A 327 55.35 12.06 -72.96
C ALA A 327 54.63 10.76 -73.38
N GLY A 328 54.86 10.21 -74.58
CA GLY A 328 54.22 8.95 -75.01
C GLY A 328 54.11 8.77 -76.53
N ASP A 329 53.50 7.66 -76.97
CA ASP A 329 53.30 7.36 -78.40
C ASP A 329 52.05 8.04 -78.99
N VAL A 330 51.95 9.36 -78.83
CA VAL A 330 50.81 10.14 -79.40
C VAL A 330 51.06 10.55 -80.85
N GLY A 331 52.30 10.38 -81.36
CA GLY A 331 52.68 10.49 -82.79
C GLY A 331 52.72 11.89 -83.38
N PHE A 332 52.87 12.93 -82.57
CA PHE A 332 53.21 14.29 -83.01
C PHE A 332 54.18 14.96 -82.02
N VAL A 333 54.94 15.96 -82.47
CA VAL A 333 55.80 16.79 -81.62
C VAL A 333 55.53 18.26 -81.89
N MET A 334 55.77 19.10 -80.89
CA MET A 334 55.76 20.55 -81.01
C MET A 334 57.07 21.11 -80.44
N ASN A 335 57.54 22.22 -80.97
CA ASN A 335 58.72 22.93 -80.50
C ASN A 335 58.46 23.64 -79.16
N GLU A 336 58.88 23.00 -78.07
CA GLU A 336 58.76 23.51 -76.70
C GLU A 336 59.41 24.89 -76.47
N ARG A 337 60.41 25.29 -77.28
CA ARG A 337 61.07 26.60 -77.15
C ARG A 337 60.14 27.76 -77.50
N LYS A 338 59.12 27.50 -78.33
CA LYS A 338 58.08 28.47 -78.71
C LYS A 338 56.87 28.42 -77.77
N MET A 339 56.88 27.55 -76.76
CA MET A 339 55.79 27.43 -75.79
C MET A 339 56.03 28.30 -74.55
N THR A 340 54.94 28.87 -74.03
CA THR A 340 54.91 29.46 -72.69
C THR A 340 55.08 28.38 -71.64
N SER A 341 55.42 28.76 -70.40
CA SER A 341 55.59 27.81 -69.30
C SER A 341 54.32 27.00 -69.01
N ARG A 342 53.13 27.59 -69.13
CA ARG A 342 51.83 26.89 -68.98
C ARG A 342 51.64 25.84 -70.06
N GLU A 343 51.98 26.16 -71.30
CA GLU A 343 51.78 25.24 -72.42
C GLU A 343 52.75 24.08 -72.40
N ARG A 344 53.99 24.28 -71.95
CA ARG A 344 54.92 23.15 -71.72
C ARG A 344 54.38 22.20 -70.67
N LEU A 345 53.77 22.73 -69.60
CA LEU A 345 53.13 21.91 -68.57
C LEU A 345 51.97 21.09 -69.15
N VAL A 346 51.11 21.71 -69.96
CA VAL A 346 49.95 21.07 -70.63
C VAL A 346 50.41 20.05 -71.68
N TYR A 347 51.43 20.41 -72.47
CA TYR A 347 52.04 19.55 -73.49
C TYR A 347 52.63 18.28 -72.89
N GLY A 348 53.27 18.39 -71.71
CA GLY A 348 53.83 17.26 -70.97
C GLY A 348 52.80 16.35 -70.31
N GLN A 349 51.52 16.73 -70.24
CA GLN A 349 50.48 15.85 -69.71
C GLN A 349 50.07 14.76 -70.72
N PRO A 350 49.50 13.62 -70.26
CA PRO A 350 48.89 12.66 -71.16
C PRO A 350 47.82 13.31 -72.04
N TRP A 351 47.87 13.01 -73.34
CA TRP A 351 46.87 13.51 -74.29
C TRP A 351 45.76 12.48 -74.41
N GLN A 352 44.51 12.94 -74.37
CA GLN A 352 43.40 12.07 -74.73
C GLN A 352 43.54 11.58 -76.17
N SER A 353 43.17 10.33 -76.41
CA SER A 353 43.31 9.67 -77.71
C SER A 353 42.67 10.49 -78.84
N MET A 354 41.51 11.10 -78.59
CA MET A 354 40.82 11.98 -79.54
C MET A 354 41.63 13.25 -79.85
N ILE A 355 42.10 13.98 -78.83
CA ILE A 355 42.89 15.21 -79.02
C ILE A 355 44.23 14.88 -79.72
N ALA A 356 44.88 13.79 -79.33
CA ALA A 356 46.09 13.30 -79.99
C ALA A 356 45.85 12.93 -81.46
N ASN A 357 44.71 12.33 -81.78
CA ASN A 357 44.33 12.03 -83.17
C ASN A 357 44.16 13.31 -84.00
N ILE A 358 43.49 14.32 -83.44
CA ILE A 358 43.33 15.64 -84.08
C ILE A 358 44.71 16.26 -84.34
N ALA A 359 45.59 16.25 -83.34
CA ALA A 359 46.96 16.75 -83.45
C ALA A 359 47.76 16.07 -84.57
N ARG A 360 47.72 14.72 -84.65
CA ARG A 360 48.37 13.96 -85.72
C ARG A 360 47.84 14.30 -87.11
N ARG A 361 46.53 14.50 -87.24
CA ARG A 361 45.92 14.87 -88.53
C ARG A 361 46.38 16.26 -88.96
N PHE A 362 46.37 17.23 -88.05
CA PHE A 362 46.90 18.57 -88.33
C PHE A 362 48.38 18.58 -88.66
N ALA A 363 49.20 17.81 -87.95
CA ALA A 363 50.63 17.65 -88.26
C ALA A 363 50.86 17.15 -89.69
N ARG A 364 50.13 16.10 -90.13
CA ARG A 364 50.18 15.60 -91.52
C ARG A 364 49.76 16.67 -92.53
N PHE A 365 48.74 17.44 -92.21
CA PHE A 365 48.23 18.49 -93.09
C PHE A 365 49.26 19.61 -93.26
N LEU A 366 49.84 20.11 -92.17
CA LEU A 366 50.87 21.15 -92.19
C LEU A 366 52.13 20.68 -92.93
N GLU A 367 52.58 19.44 -92.75
CA GLU A 367 53.71 18.90 -93.52
C GLU A 367 53.44 18.87 -95.04
N LYS A 368 52.21 18.49 -95.44
CA LYS A 368 51.80 18.56 -96.85
C LYS A 368 51.76 20.00 -97.36
N ALA A 369 51.23 20.93 -96.55
CA ALA A 369 51.15 22.35 -96.89
C ALA A 369 52.54 22.97 -97.05
N ARG A 370 53.47 22.73 -96.12
CA ARG A 370 54.88 23.14 -96.21
C ARG A 370 55.56 22.57 -97.45
N GLY A 371 55.34 21.29 -97.73
CA GLY A 371 55.86 20.64 -98.94
C GLY A 371 55.24 21.17 -100.23
N ALA A 372 54.02 21.71 -100.20
CA ALA A 372 53.38 22.37 -101.34
C ALA A 372 53.86 23.82 -101.48
N ALA A 373 54.02 24.56 -100.38
CA ALA A 373 54.55 25.92 -100.35
C ALA A 373 56.00 25.96 -100.85
N ALA A 374 56.85 25.02 -100.43
CA ALA A 374 58.21 24.86 -100.98
C ALA A 374 58.18 24.62 -102.50
N ARG A 375 57.25 23.78 -102.99
CA ARG A 375 57.04 23.54 -104.42
C ARG A 375 56.43 24.73 -105.18
N LEU A 376 55.70 25.62 -104.50
CA LEU A 376 55.14 26.85 -105.05
C LEU A 376 56.20 27.95 -105.15
N LEU A 377 57.10 28.04 -104.16
CA LEU A 377 58.27 28.91 -104.23
C LEU A 377 59.17 28.55 -105.43
N ASP A 378 59.28 27.25 -105.75
CA ASP A 378 59.97 26.75 -106.95
C ASP A 378 59.17 26.98 -108.26
N ARG A 379 57.85 27.24 -108.18
CA ARG A 379 56.93 27.38 -109.33
C ARG A 379 56.52 28.81 -109.67
N GLU A 380 56.83 29.80 -108.84
CA GLU A 380 56.56 31.23 -109.10
C GLU A 380 57.25 31.79 -110.36
N LEU A 381 58.09 31.01 -111.04
CA LEU A 381 58.67 31.35 -112.35
C LEU A 381 57.82 30.97 -113.59
N ALA A 382 56.59 30.42 -113.46
CA ALA A 382 55.87 29.85 -114.63
C ALA A 382 54.34 30.04 -114.76
N VAL A 383 53.67 30.93 -114.01
CA VAL A 383 52.20 30.79 -113.80
C VAL A 383 51.33 31.95 -114.33
N GLU A 384 50.97 31.91 -115.62
CA GLU A 384 49.77 32.63 -116.13
C GLU A 384 48.67 31.68 -116.66
N ARG A 385 48.90 30.35 -116.71
CA ARG A 385 47.92 29.39 -117.25
C ARG A 385 47.28 28.43 -116.24
N GLN A 386 47.68 28.45 -114.96
CA GLN A 386 47.13 27.51 -113.95
C GLN A 386 46.03 28.09 -113.06
N GLU A 387 45.66 29.37 -113.20
CA GLU A 387 44.74 30.05 -112.27
C GLU A 387 43.32 29.45 -112.23
N ALA A 388 42.84 28.88 -113.35
CA ALA A 388 41.51 28.26 -113.40
C ALA A 388 41.45 26.88 -112.71
N GLU A 389 42.45 26.01 -112.93
CA GLU A 389 42.54 24.70 -112.26
C GLU A 389 42.79 24.85 -110.75
N LEU A 390 43.50 25.91 -110.37
CA LEU A 390 43.83 26.21 -108.97
C LEU A 390 42.63 26.75 -108.20
N ALA A 391 41.69 27.44 -108.85
CA ALA A 391 40.42 27.85 -108.25
C ALA A 391 39.51 26.65 -107.94
N GLU A 392 39.43 25.68 -108.85
CA GLU A 392 38.65 24.45 -108.63
C GLU A 392 39.29 23.56 -107.56
N ALA A 393 40.62 23.43 -107.56
CA ALA A 393 41.36 22.72 -106.50
C ALA A 393 41.21 23.40 -105.13
N LYS A 394 41.22 24.74 -105.07
CA LYS A 394 40.94 25.51 -103.84
C LYS A 394 39.51 25.29 -103.35
N ALA A 395 38.52 25.27 -104.24
CA ALA A 395 37.13 25.00 -103.88
C ALA A 395 36.92 23.54 -103.41
N ALA A 396 37.61 22.57 -104.01
CA ALA A 396 37.61 21.19 -103.56
C ALA A 396 38.29 21.03 -102.18
N ALA A 397 39.43 21.68 -101.96
CA ALA A 397 40.12 21.71 -100.68
C ALA A 397 39.26 22.38 -99.59
N ALA A 398 38.59 23.49 -99.90
CA ALA A 398 37.69 24.16 -98.97
C ALA A 398 36.50 23.28 -98.55
N ARG A 399 35.92 22.51 -99.49
CA ARG A 399 34.85 21.54 -99.18
C ARG A 399 35.35 20.36 -98.34
N ALA A 400 36.55 19.86 -98.61
CA ALA A 400 37.17 18.82 -97.78
C ALA A 400 37.43 19.32 -96.35
N ILE A 401 37.96 20.55 -96.21
CA ILE A 401 38.20 21.20 -94.91
C ILE A 401 36.87 21.42 -94.16
N ALA A 402 35.80 21.82 -94.85
CA ALA A 402 34.50 22.02 -94.22
C ALA A 402 33.89 20.71 -93.70
N SER A 403 33.94 19.64 -94.50
CA SER A 403 33.49 18.29 -94.10
C SER A 403 34.32 17.73 -92.93
N GLU A 404 35.63 17.99 -92.93
CA GLU A 404 36.52 17.58 -91.86
C GLU A 404 36.25 18.34 -90.55
N ARG A 405 36.00 19.66 -90.62
CA ARG A 405 35.58 20.45 -89.46
C ARG A 405 34.27 19.94 -88.87
N GLU A 406 33.31 19.58 -89.71
CA GLU A 406 32.04 19.00 -89.25
C GLU A 406 32.26 17.68 -88.50
N THR A 407 33.14 16.81 -89.02
CA THR A 407 33.47 15.55 -88.36
C THR A 407 34.19 15.77 -87.02
N GLN A 408 35.11 16.75 -86.96
CA GLN A 408 35.81 17.11 -85.73
C GLN A 408 34.88 17.70 -84.67
N MET A 409 33.91 18.55 -85.07
CA MET A 409 32.91 19.06 -84.14
C MET A 409 32.06 17.92 -83.57
N LYS A 410 31.67 16.93 -84.39
CA LYS A 410 30.95 15.74 -83.91
C LYS A 410 31.76 14.88 -82.94
N GLU A 411 33.06 14.67 -83.20
CA GLU A 411 33.96 13.95 -82.27
C GLU A 411 34.13 14.72 -80.95
N HIS A 412 34.21 16.05 -80.99
CA HIS A 412 34.29 16.90 -79.81
C HIS A 412 32.99 16.89 -79.00
N GLU A 413 31.84 17.03 -79.67
CA GLU A 413 30.51 16.90 -79.06
C GLU A 413 30.34 15.54 -78.38
N ALA A 414 30.80 14.46 -78.99
CA ALA A 414 30.75 13.12 -78.40
C ALA A 414 31.63 13.02 -77.13
N ALA A 415 32.82 13.62 -77.11
CA ALA A 415 33.67 13.62 -75.92
C ALA A 415 33.11 14.50 -74.78
N LEU A 416 32.48 15.63 -75.10
CA LEU A 416 31.76 16.44 -74.12
C LEU A 416 30.55 15.67 -73.55
N ALA A 417 29.80 14.96 -74.39
CA ALA A 417 28.67 14.13 -73.95
C ALA A 417 29.10 13.05 -72.95
N VAL A 418 30.30 12.45 -73.10
CA VAL A 418 30.84 11.49 -72.12
C VAL A 418 31.17 12.17 -70.78
N LEU A 419 31.67 13.41 -70.80
CA LEU A 419 31.90 14.16 -69.55
C LEU A 419 30.56 14.54 -68.89
N ASP A 420 29.56 14.92 -69.67
CA ASP A 420 28.23 15.26 -69.17
C ASP A 420 27.52 14.03 -68.58
N GLU A 421 27.69 12.84 -69.16
CA GLU A 421 27.19 11.58 -68.60
C GLU A 421 27.86 11.25 -67.25
N ARG A 422 29.18 11.48 -67.13
CA ARG A 422 29.90 11.33 -65.85
C ARG A 422 29.45 12.36 -64.82
N GLU A 423 29.23 13.61 -65.23
CA GLU A 423 28.73 14.68 -64.35
C GLU A 423 27.32 14.33 -63.83
N ALA A 424 26.44 13.83 -64.70
CA ALA A 424 25.12 13.35 -64.32
C ALA A 424 25.16 12.18 -63.32
N LEU A 425 26.11 11.25 -63.47
CA LEU A 425 26.31 10.15 -62.51
C LEU A 425 26.77 10.66 -61.14
N VAL A 426 27.68 11.64 -61.12
CA VAL A 426 28.15 12.27 -59.87
C VAL A 426 27.01 13.02 -59.19
N ASP A 427 26.21 13.78 -59.94
CA ASP A 427 25.04 14.48 -59.41
C ASP A 427 23.98 13.50 -58.87
N ALA A 428 23.77 12.35 -59.52
CA ALA A 428 22.89 11.29 -59.01
C ALA A 428 23.41 10.70 -57.68
N ARG A 429 24.72 10.40 -57.57
CA ARG A 429 25.33 9.92 -56.32
C ARG A 429 25.22 10.95 -55.19
N ARG A 430 25.36 12.24 -55.52
CA ARG A 430 25.16 13.32 -54.55
C ARG A 430 23.70 13.40 -54.09
N ALA A 431 22.75 13.30 -55.01
CA ALA A 431 21.32 13.26 -54.65
C ALA A 431 21.01 12.05 -53.75
N ASP A 432 21.63 10.90 -53.99
CA ASP A 432 21.51 9.72 -53.13
C ASP A 432 22.11 9.97 -51.73
N ALA A 433 23.27 10.61 -51.65
CA ALA A 433 23.88 10.99 -50.38
C ALA A 433 23.03 12.01 -49.60
N GLU A 434 22.42 12.99 -50.28
CA GLU A 434 21.49 13.95 -49.68
C GLU A 434 20.24 13.24 -49.13
N ARG A 435 19.65 12.27 -49.88
CA ARG A 435 18.53 11.45 -49.38
C ARG A 435 18.90 10.64 -48.13
N LEU A 436 20.09 10.02 -48.11
CA LEU A 436 20.58 9.28 -46.93
C LEU A 436 20.82 10.21 -45.73
N ALA A 437 21.30 11.44 -45.98
CA ALA A 437 21.48 12.42 -44.91
C ALA A 437 20.13 12.87 -44.32
N ASP A 438 19.11 13.08 -45.16
CA ASP A 438 17.75 13.38 -44.71
C ASP A 438 17.14 12.22 -43.92
N GLU A 439 17.34 10.97 -44.37
CA GLU A 439 16.90 9.78 -43.64
C GLU A 439 17.56 9.69 -42.26
N ALA A 440 18.89 9.86 -42.19
CA ALA A 440 19.61 9.92 -40.92
C ALA A 440 19.08 11.02 -40.00
N ARG A 441 18.75 12.20 -40.55
CA ARG A 441 18.16 13.31 -39.78
C ARG A 441 16.80 12.94 -39.20
N THR A 442 15.91 12.33 -40.00
CA THR A 442 14.61 11.87 -39.49
C THR A 442 14.75 10.81 -38.40
N LEU A 443 15.75 9.93 -38.48
CA LEU A 443 16.04 8.96 -37.42
C LEU A 443 16.58 9.63 -36.15
N PHE A 444 17.41 10.67 -36.27
CA PHE A 444 17.84 11.49 -35.14
C PHE A 444 16.67 12.17 -34.45
N ASP A 445 15.81 12.84 -35.21
CA ASP A 445 14.63 13.54 -34.68
C ASP A 445 13.70 12.55 -33.95
N GLN A 446 13.52 11.34 -34.49
CA GLN A 446 12.74 10.27 -33.83
C GLN A 446 13.40 9.77 -32.53
N ALA A 447 14.72 9.61 -32.52
CA ALA A 447 15.44 9.15 -31.34
C ALA A 447 15.47 10.23 -30.24
N GLU A 448 15.58 11.50 -30.61
CA GLU A 448 15.49 12.64 -29.71
C GLU A 448 14.10 12.74 -29.09
N ALA A 449 13.03 12.65 -29.91
CA ALA A 449 11.66 12.62 -29.41
C ALA A 449 11.38 11.44 -28.45
N LEU A 450 11.94 10.26 -28.74
CA LEU A 450 11.87 9.11 -27.83
C LEU A 450 12.65 9.36 -26.53
N GLY A 451 13.82 9.97 -26.61
CA GLY A 451 14.63 10.35 -25.44
C GLY A 451 13.93 11.37 -24.55
N GLU A 452 13.37 12.42 -25.13
CA GLU A 452 12.57 13.43 -24.41
C GLU A 452 11.36 12.79 -23.72
N ALA A 453 10.64 11.91 -24.41
CA ALA A 453 9.51 11.18 -23.82
C ALA A 453 9.94 10.30 -22.63
N VAL A 454 11.10 9.63 -22.71
CA VAL A 454 11.64 8.84 -21.59
C VAL A 454 12.06 9.73 -20.42
N ILE A 455 12.71 10.87 -20.69
CA ILE A 455 13.08 11.85 -19.64
C ILE A 455 11.83 12.38 -18.94
N GLU A 456 10.78 12.70 -19.70
CA GLU A 456 9.50 13.17 -19.15
C GLU A 456 8.82 12.08 -18.31
N ASP A 457 8.78 10.84 -18.79
CA ASP A 457 8.23 9.68 -18.05
C ASP A 457 9.00 9.43 -16.74
N VAL A 458 10.34 9.51 -16.76
CA VAL A 458 11.20 9.36 -15.57
C VAL A 458 10.99 10.52 -14.59
N ALA A 459 10.94 11.76 -15.08
CA ALA A 459 10.70 12.94 -14.25
C ALA A 459 9.29 12.93 -13.64
N ASN A 460 8.28 12.45 -14.38
CA ASN A 460 6.92 12.25 -13.89
C ASN A 460 6.89 11.15 -12.81
N SER A 461 7.55 10.02 -13.06
CA SER A 461 7.64 8.92 -12.09
C SER A 461 8.37 9.33 -10.80
N ALA A 462 9.48 10.08 -10.91
CA ALA A 462 10.20 10.61 -9.77
C ALA A 462 9.39 11.66 -8.97
N ARG A 463 8.54 12.45 -9.63
CA ARG A 463 7.59 13.36 -8.96
C ARG A 463 6.56 12.58 -8.14
N TRP A 464 5.97 11.54 -8.70
CA TRP A 464 5.00 10.70 -8.00
C TRP A 464 5.60 9.89 -6.85
N ASN A 465 6.83 9.38 -7.00
CA ASN A 465 7.52 8.70 -5.90
C ASN A 465 7.78 9.64 -4.70
N ARG A 466 8.21 10.88 -4.97
CA ARG A 466 8.35 11.92 -3.92
C ARG A 466 7.01 12.25 -3.27
N ALA A 467 5.92 12.28 -4.03
CA ALA A 467 4.57 12.47 -3.49
C ALA A 467 4.19 11.33 -2.53
N LEU A 468 4.42 10.07 -2.93
CA LEU A 468 4.15 8.86 -2.14
C LEU A 468 4.94 8.83 -0.83
N GLU A 469 6.22 9.20 -0.84
CA GLU A 469 7.04 9.31 0.38
C GLU A 469 6.45 10.33 1.38
N GLN A 470 6.00 11.49 0.88
CA GLN A 470 5.44 12.54 1.73
C GLN A 470 4.08 12.16 2.33
N ILE A 471 3.26 11.39 1.60
CA ILE A 471 1.98 10.86 2.10
C ILE A 471 2.22 9.85 3.22
N ALA A 472 3.20 8.95 3.05
CA ALA A 472 3.55 7.96 4.05
C ALA A 472 4.00 8.63 5.37
N GLU A 473 4.64 9.79 5.29
CA GLU A 473 5.01 10.61 6.46
C GLU A 473 3.84 11.41 7.05
N ARG A 474 2.92 11.89 6.20
CA ARG A 474 1.80 12.77 6.57
C ARG A 474 0.51 12.36 5.85
N PRO A 475 -0.29 11.46 6.42
CA PRO A 475 -1.42 10.90 5.70
C PRO A 475 -2.68 11.78 5.62
N SER A 476 -2.72 12.90 6.35
CA SER A 476 -3.86 13.82 6.36
C SER A 476 -3.83 14.84 5.22
N VAL A 477 -2.87 14.70 4.30
CA VAL A 477 -2.47 15.77 3.37
C VAL A 477 -3.14 15.65 2.02
N ILE A 478 -3.61 14.45 1.67
CA ILE A 478 -4.24 14.17 0.38
C ILE A 478 -5.56 13.45 0.62
N THR A 479 -6.59 13.88 -0.08
CA THR A 479 -7.85 13.16 -0.22
C THR A 479 -8.02 12.83 -1.68
N VAL A 480 -8.15 11.55 -2.01
CA VAL A 480 -8.43 11.11 -3.38
C VAL A 480 -9.92 10.88 -3.50
N ASP A 481 -10.58 11.50 -4.47
CA ASP A 481 -12.01 11.30 -4.72
C ASP A 481 -12.30 9.98 -5.45
N ALA A 482 -13.58 9.62 -5.53
CA ALA A 482 -14.03 8.38 -6.16
C ALA A 482 -13.78 8.33 -7.68
N GLU A 483 -13.47 9.47 -8.29
CA GLU A 483 -13.18 9.58 -9.72
C GLU A 483 -11.69 9.49 -10.05
N GLY A 484 -10.80 9.40 -9.07
CA GLY A 484 -9.36 9.32 -9.35
C GLY A 484 -8.55 10.55 -8.94
N LYS A 485 -9.19 11.64 -8.51
CA LYS A 485 -8.52 12.93 -8.36
C LYS A 485 -8.00 13.13 -6.96
N ALA A 486 -6.69 13.31 -6.85
CA ALA A 486 -6.06 13.72 -5.62
C ALA A 486 -6.28 15.23 -5.37
N ALA A 487 -6.96 15.56 -4.28
CA ALA A 487 -7.06 16.91 -3.73
C ALA A 487 -6.09 17.06 -2.55
N PHE A 488 -5.33 18.14 -2.54
CA PHE A 488 -4.27 18.41 -1.57
C PHE A 488 -4.67 19.55 -0.64
N VAL A 489 -4.25 19.48 0.63
CA VAL A 489 -4.38 20.62 1.55
C VAL A 489 -3.42 21.73 1.09
N PRO A 490 -3.92 22.93 0.69
CA PRO A 490 -3.09 23.96 0.04
C PRO A 490 -1.88 24.41 0.86
N ALA A 491 -2.03 24.48 2.19
CA ALA A 491 -0.98 24.90 3.11
C ALA A 491 0.25 23.95 3.16
N ILE A 492 0.10 22.72 2.68
CA ILE A 492 1.19 21.74 2.63
C ILE A 492 1.78 21.67 1.23
N ALA A 493 0.99 21.96 0.19
CA ALA A 493 1.51 22.13 -1.17
C ALA A 493 2.59 23.22 -1.25
N GLU A 494 2.43 24.33 -0.52
CA GLU A 494 3.48 25.37 -0.39
C GLU A 494 4.78 24.88 0.29
N GLN A 495 4.70 23.86 1.16
CA GLN A 495 5.89 23.29 1.83
C GLN A 495 6.63 22.27 0.94
N LEU A 496 5.98 21.74 -0.08
CA LEU A 496 6.52 20.72 -0.97
C LEU A 496 7.30 21.31 -2.17
N GLY A 497 7.35 22.64 -2.27
CA GLY A 497 8.10 23.38 -3.28
C GLY A 497 7.31 23.66 -4.56
N ASP A 498 7.80 24.65 -5.33
CA ASP A 498 7.11 25.18 -6.51
C ASP A 498 6.88 24.11 -7.60
N GLU A 499 7.79 23.13 -7.74
CA GLU A 499 7.63 21.98 -8.66
C GLU A 499 6.39 21.12 -8.35
N PHE A 500 6.00 21.03 -7.07
CA PHE A 500 4.85 20.25 -6.65
C PHE A 500 3.54 21.02 -6.85
N LEU A 501 3.58 22.34 -6.65
CA LEU A 501 2.46 23.24 -6.95
C LEU A 501 2.12 23.23 -8.44
N ASP A 502 3.11 23.21 -9.31
CA ASP A 502 2.90 23.07 -10.77
C ASP A 502 2.28 21.73 -11.16
N THR A 503 2.63 20.66 -10.43
CA THR A 503 2.03 19.33 -10.64
C THR A 503 0.58 19.29 -10.14
N ILE A 504 0.26 19.92 -9.01
CA ILE A 504 -1.12 20.08 -8.54
C ILE A 504 -1.93 20.98 -9.49
N ALA A 505 -1.34 22.06 -9.99
CA ALA A 505 -1.98 22.98 -10.91
C ALA A 505 -2.26 22.30 -12.27
N SER A 506 -1.36 21.45 -12.76
CA SER A 506 -1.59 20.65 -13.96
C SER A 506 -2.67 19.56 -13.73
N MET A 507 -2.76 18.99 -12.53
CA MET A 507 -3.84 18.07 -12.11
C MET A 507 -5.20 18.74 -11.89
N ALA A 508 -5.22 20.05 -11.58
CA ALA A 508 -6.46 20.82 -11.52
C ALA A 508 -7.05 21.07 -12.92
N SER A 509 -6.26 20.93 -13.98
CA SER A 509 -6.77 20.83 -15.35
C SER A 509 -7.51 19.49 -15.52
N ALA A 510 -8.68 19.50 -16.15
CA ALA A 510 -9.61 18.37 -16.16
C ALA A 510 -9.09 17.05 -16.78
N ASP A 511 -7.90 17.07 -17.39
CA ASP A 511 -7.39 15.99 -18.25
C ASP A 511 -6.14 15.26 -17.72
N ALA A 512 -5.47 15.73 -16.67
CA ALA A 512 -4.26 15.06 -16.17
C ALA A 512 -4.62 13.92 -15.21
N LYS A 513 -4.68 12.69 -15.75
CA LYS A 513 -4.84 11.48 -14.94
C LYS A 513 -3.61 11.21 -14.08
N VAL A 514 -3.84 10.93 -12.80
CA VAL A 514 -2.85 10.23 -11.97
C VAL A 514 -2.46 8.94 -12.71
N PRO A 515 -1.17 8.64 -12.91
CA PRO A 515 -0.77 7.35 -13.43
C PRO A 515 -1.40 6.24 -12.58
N ASP A 516 -2.01 5.23 -13.22
CA ASP A 516 -2.79 4.21 -12.51
C ASP A 516 -2.01 3.57 -11.34
N TRP A 517 -0.69 3.39 -11.50
CA TRP A 517 0.20 2.88 -10.45
C TRP A 517 0.30 3.83 -9.24
N ALA A 518 0.36 5.13 -9.46
CA ALA A 518 0.46 6.13 -8.41
C ALA A 518 -0.88 6.27 -7.67
N PHE A 519 -2.00 6.15 -8.38
CA PHE A 519 -3.34 6.16 -7.80
C PHE A 519 -3.53 4.99 -6.83
N VAL A 520 -3.18 3.77 -7.25
CA VAL A 520 -3.27 2.56 -6.40
C VAL A 520 -2.37 2.67 -5.17
N ALA A 521 -1.16 3.21 -5.33
CA ALA A 521 -0.25 3.44 -4.20
C ALA A 521 -0.80 4.50 -3.22
N LEU A 522 -1.44 5.56 -3.73
CA LEU A 522 -2.10 6.61 -2.95
C LEU A 522 -3.28 6.08 -2.14
N GLU A 523 -4.21 5.36 -2.76
CA GLU A 523 -5.35 4.74 -2.06
C GLU A 523 -4.87 3.84 -0.91
N ARG A 524 -3.79 3.09 -1.13
CA ARG A 524 -3.23 2.17 -0.14
C ARG A 524 -2.59 2.90 1.04
N GLU A 525 -1.78 3.92 0.81
CA GLU A 525 -1.18 4.70 1.91
C GLU A 525 -2.26 5.46 2.70
N LEU A 526 -3.31 5.97 2.02
CA LEU A 526 -4.49 6.50 2.69
C LEU A 526 -5.16 5.45 3.56
N GLU A 527 -5.47 4.26 3.03
CA GLU A 527 -6.16 3.20 3.78
C GLU A 527 -5.30 2.71 4.97
N MET A 528 -3.99 2.54 4.77
CA MET A 528 -3.04 2.18 5.82
C MET A 528 -2.98 3.23 6.91
N ALA A 529 -2.98 4.50 6.53
CA ALA A 529 -2.95 5.58 7.47
C ALA A 529 -4.27 5.81 8.21
N GLU A 530 -5.41 5.64 7.55
CA GLU A 530 -6.71 5.62 8.20
C GLU A 530 -6.80 4.48 9.21
N LYS A 531 -6.28 3.29 8.86
CA LYS A 531 -6.17 2.16 9.80
C LYS A 531 -5.25 2.50 10.98
N ARG A 532 -4.07 3.11 10.74
CA ARG A 532 -3.16 3.59 11.81
C ARG A 532 -3.85 4.63 12.70
N HIS A 533 -4.57 5.58 12.11
CA HIS A 533 -5.29 6.62 12.84
C HIS A 533 -6.45 6.05 13.65
N ALA A 534 -7.21 5.09 13.11
CA ALA A 534 -8.27 4.39 13.81
C ALA A 534 -7.74 3.55 14.99
N VAL A 535 -6.56 2.93 14.84
CA VAL A 535 -5.87 2.21 15.93
C VAL A 535 -5.42 3.18 17.02
N LEU A 536 -4.80 4.31 16.65
CA LEU A 536 -4.37 5.34 17.60
C LEU A 536 -5.57 5.95 18.35
N LYS A 537 -6.66 6.28 17.65
CA LYS A 537 -7.89 6.83 18.22
C LYS A 537 -8.63 5.84 19.13
N LYS A 538 -8.51 4.54 18.88
CA LYS A 538 -9.01 3.48 19.78
C LYS A 538 -8.10 3.25 20.98
N ALA A 539 -6.80 3.55 20.87
CA ALA A 539 -5.84 3.41 21.96
C ALA A 539 -5.81 4.63 22.90
N ASP A 540 -6.26 5.79 22.41
CA ASP A 540 -6.29 7.07 23.13
C ASP A 540 -7.02 7.05 24.50
N PRO A 541 -8.11 6.28 24.72
CA PRO A 541 -8.76 6.26 26.03
C PRO A 541 -8.10 5.33 27.07
N ILE A 542 -7.08 4.54 26.69
CA ILE A 542 -6.57 3.43 27.53
C ILE A 542 -5.07 3.56 27.86
N MET A 543 -4.31 4.42 27.19
CA MET A 543 -2.87 4.52 27.45
C MET A 543 -2.56 5.23 28.78
N ASN A 544 -2.11 4.45 29.77
CA ASN A 544 -1.46 4.97 30.97
C ASN A 544 -0.07 5.54 30.59
N PRO A 545 0.48 6.52 31.36
CA PRO A 545 1.77 7.17 31.09
C PRO A 545 2.96 6.24 30.76
N ALA A 546 2.97 5.02 31.29
CA ALA A 546 3.97 4.00 31.00
C ALA A 546 3.87 3.46 29.55
N GLN A 547 2.67 3.36 28.99
CA GLN A 547 2.45 2.95 27.60
C GLN A 547 2.77 4.08 26.62
N GLU A 548 2.59 5.35 27.01
CA GLU A 548 3.10 6.50 26.26
C GLU A 548 4.63 6.50 26.16
N LEU A 549 5.33 6.12 27.24
CA LEU A 549 6.78 5.99 27.23
C LEU A 549 7.26 4.90 26.26
N VAL A 550 6.59 3.74 26.26
CA VAL A 550 6.89 2.62 25.35
C VAL A 550 6.55 2.98 23.89
N ALA A 551 5.44 3.69 23.65
CA ALA A 551 5.09 4.16 22.31
C ALA A 551 6.07 5.25 21.80
N ARG A 552 6.68 6.01 22.70
CA ARG A 552 7.72 7.01 22.38
C ARG A 552 9.05 6.33 22.07
N GLU A 553 9.44 5.32 22.84
CA GLU A 553 10.61 4.49 22.55
C GLU A 553 10.45 3.71 21.24
N ALA A 554 9.29 3.09 20.99
CA ALA A 554 9.01 2.38 19.74
C ALA A 554 9.11 3.31 18.51
N ARG A 555 8.61 4.55 18.62
CA ARG A 555 8.75 5.58 17.57
C ARG A 555 10.20 6.04 17.39
N SER A 556 11.02 6.02 18.44
CA SER A 556 12.46 6.30 18.36
C SER A 556 13.22 5.16 17.69
N VAL A 557 12.90 3.91 18.03
CA VAL A 557 13.51 2.72 17.44
C VAL A 557 13.18 2.62 15.94
N MET A 558 11.92 2.84 15.54
CA MET A 558 11.55 2.82 14.12
C MET A 558 12.24 3.92 13.31
N ARG A 559 12.43 5.12 13.86
CA ARG A 559 13.23 6.18 13.23
C ARG A 559 14.70 5.78 13.05
N ASN A 560 15.29 5.14 14.05
CA ASN A 560 16.67 4.68 13.98
C ASN A 560 16.84 3.52 13.00
N VAL A 561 15.86 2.61 12.89
CA VAL A 561 15.87 1.51 11.91
C VAL A 561 15.74 2.06 10.49
N ALA A 562 14.85 3.01 10.24
CA ALA A 562 14.74 3.68 8.94
C ALA A 562 16.04 4.41 8.54
N ALA A 563 16.70 5.08 9.49
CA ALA A 563 17.98 5.76 9.27
C ALA A 563 19.19 4.82 9.09
N VAL A 564 19.08 3.56 9.54
CA VAL A 564 20.07 2.50 9.28
C VAL A 564 19.82 1.86 7.91
N TYR A 565 18.56 1.67 7.54
CA TYR A 565 18.18 1.15 6.23
C TYR A 565 18.59 2.10 5.09
N GLN A 566 18.39 3.40 5.26
CA GLN A 566 18.84 4.43 4.30
C GLN A 566 20.38 4.51 4.18
N ARG A 567 21.13 4.18 5.24
CA ARG A 567 22.60 4.08 5.16
C ARG A 567 23.10 2.79 4.51
N GLY A 568 22.27 1.76 4.46
CA GLY A 568 22.60 0.48 3.82
C GLY A 568 22.37 0.47 2.30
N GLN A 569 21.53 1.36 1.76
CA GLN A 569 21.26 1.49 0.32
C GLN A 569 22.19 2.50 -0.39
N GLY A 570 23.12 3.14 0.35
CA GLY A 570 24.09 4.08 -0.19
C GLY A 570 25.49 3.51 -0.43
N VAL A 571 25.64 2.19 -0.61
CA VAL A 571 26.91 1.52 -0.95
C VAL A 571 26.82 0.93 -2.34
#